data_AF-K9JTZ4-F1
#
_entry.id   AF-K9JTZ4-F1
#
_cell.length_a   1.000
_cell.length_b   1.000
_cell.length_c   1.000
_cell.angle_alpha   90.00
_cell.angle_beta   90.00
_cell.angle_gamma   90.00
#
_symmetry.space_group_name_H-M   'P 1'
#
loop_
_entity.id
_entity.type
_entity.pdbx_description
1 polymer ?
#
loop_
_entity_poly.entity_id
_entity_poly.type
_entity_poly.pdbx_seq_one_letter_code
_entity_poly.pdbx_strand_id
1 'polypeptide(L)' 'GHTLVWHNQAPKWMFVDADGKTVSKEVLLQRLKEHITTVVKRYKGAIYAWDVVNE' A
#
# COMPACT_ATOMS: atom_id res chain seq x y z
N GLY A 1 -5.18 12.59 -4.03
CA GLY A 1 -4.05 11.67 -4.03
C GLY A 1 -4.49 10.40 -4.72
N HIS A 2 -3.77 9.98 -5.74
CA HIS A 2 -4.12 8.80 -6.55
C HIS A 2 -2.86 7.93 -6.64
N THR A 3 -2.86 6.68 -6.17
CA THR A 3 -3.86 5.92 -5.40
C THR A 3 -3.13 5.15 -4.30
N LEU A 4 -3.83 4.76 -3.23
CA LEU A 4 -3.19 4.05 -2.11
C LEU A 4 -3.08 2.53 -2.33
N VAL A 5 -3.99 1.94 -3.10
CA VAL A 5 -4.00 0.51 -3.39
C VAL A 5 -4.40 0.30 -4.84
N TRP A 6 -3.52 -0.31 -5.63
CA TRP A 6 -3.79 -0.67 -7.03
C TRP A 6 -2.89 -1.80 -7.51
N HIS A 7 -3.45 -2.79 -8.21
CA HIS A 7 -2.69 -3.97 -8.64
C HIS A 7 -1.66 -3.69 -9.75
N ASN A 8 -1.93 -2.71 -10.63
CA ASN A 8 -1.15 -2.49 -11.86
C ASN A 8 0.22 -1.82 -11.62
N GLN A 9 0.45 -1.24 -10.43
CA GLN A 9 1.71 -0.56 -10.07
C GLN A 9 2.15 -0.82 -8.63
N ALA A 10 1.65 -1.90 -8.02
CA ALA A 10 2.11 -2.30 -6.70
C ALA A 10 3.50 -2.98 -6.79
N PRO A 11 4.48 -2.56 -5.97
CA PRO A 11 5.81 -3.13 -6.03
C PRO A 11 5.80 -4.59 -5.54
N LYS A 12 6.54 -5.46 -6.24
CA LYS A 12 6.54 -6.92 -6.00
C LYS A 12 6.82 -7.30 -4.54
N TRP A 13 7.69 -6.54 -3.85
CA TRP A 13 8.05 -6.77 -2.45
C TRP A 13 6.83 -6.78 -1.52
N MET A 14 5.72 -6.13 -1.88
CA MET A 14 4.52 -6.11 -1.05
C MET A 14 3.91 -7.51 -0.91
N PHE A 15 3.98 -8.32 -1.96
CA PHE A 15 3.33 -9.63 -2.07
C PHE A 15 4.25 -10.81 -1.80
N VAL A 16 5.57 -10.63 -1.91
CA VAL A 16 6.54 -11.72 -1.74
C VAL A 16 7.52 -11.46 -0.60
N ASP A 17 8.12 -12.53 -0.09
CA ASP A 17 9.26 -12.49 0.84
C ASP A 17 10.61 -12.42 0.09
N ALA A 18 11.70 -12.48 0.85
CA ALA A 18 13.06 -12.42 0.30
C ALA A 18 13.40 -13.62 -0.62
N ASP A 19 12.72 -14.75 -0.42
CA ASP A 19 12.87 -15.96 -1.23
C ASP A 19 11.93 -15.97 -2.45
N GLY A 20 11.12 -14.91 -2.61
CA GLY A 20 10.17 -14.77 -3.72
C GLY A 20 8.85 -15.52 -3.52
N LYS A 21 8.58 -16.07 -2.33
CA LYS A 21 7.32 -16.76 -2.02
C LYS A 21 6.24 -15.76 -1.60
N THR A 22 4.99 -16.07 -1.92
CA THR A 22 3.84 -15.25 -1.50
C THR A 22 3.76 -15.19 0.02
N VAL A 23 3.64 -13.98 0.56
CA VAL A 23 3.51 -13.77 2.00
C VAL A 23 2.13 -14.14 2.52
N SER A 24 2.01 -14.37 3.83
CA SER A 24 0.71 -14.61 4.46
C SER A 24 -0.19 -13.38 4.38
N LYS A 25 -1.50 -13.61 4.54
CA LYS A 25 -2.51 -12.55 4.57
C LYS A 25 -2.19 -11.50 5.64
N GLU A 26 -1.72 -11.94 6.80
CA GLU A 26 -1.40 -11.07 7.94
C GLU A 26 -0.24 -10.14 7.61
N VAL A 27 0.81 -10.66 6.94
CA VAL A 27 1.96 -9.86 6.51
C VAL A 27 1.54 -8.84 5.46
N LEU A 28 0.73 -9.24 4.48
CA LEU A 28 0.25 -8.33 3.44
C LEU A 28 -0.60 -7.20 4.03
N LEU A 29 -1.52 -7.52 4.94
CA LEU A 29 -2.35 -6.53 5.63
C LEU A 29 -1.52 -5.56 6.48
N GLN A 30 -0.48 -6.05 7.15
CA GLN A 30 0.42 -5.21 7.93
C GLN A 30 1.19 -4.23 7.01
N ARG A 31 1.77 -4.73 5.92
CA ARG A 31 2.47 -3.89 4.92
C ARG A 31 1.56 -2.84 4.31
N LEU A 32 0.32 -3.22 4.00
CA LEU A 32 -0.69 -2.31 3.46
C LEU A 32 -1.01 -1.18 4.44
N LYS A 33 -1.23 -1.52 5.72
CA LYS A 33 -1.51 -0.55 6.78
C LYS A 33 -0.35 0.42 6.96
N GLU A 34 0.89 -0.07 6.96
CA GLU A 34 2.10 0.75 7.05
C GLU A 34 2.23 1.70 5.86
N HIS A 35 2.01 1.22 4.64
CA HIS A 35 2.04 2.04 3.43
C HIS A 35 1.02 3.19 3.49
N ILE A 36 -0.25 2.86 3.73
CA ILE A 36 -1.34 3.85 3.83
C ILE A 36 -1.02 4.87 4.93
N THR A 37 -0.64 4.40 6.12
CA THR A 37 -0.34 5.27 7.26
C THR A 37 0.81 6.22 6.94
N THR A 38 1.86 5.74 6.28
CA THR A 38 3.04 6.54 5.95
C THR A 38 2.70 7.61 4.92
N VAL A 39 2.03 7.24 3.83
CA VAL A 39 1.69 8.16 2.73
C VAL A 39 0.68 9.22 3.18
N VAL A 40 -0.40 8.81 3.86
CA VAL A 40 -1.44 9.74 4.33
C VAL A 40 -0.91 10.68 5.41
N LYS A 41 -0.08 10.18 6.35
CA LYS A 41 0.55 11.06 7.36
C LYS A 41 1.48 12.08 6.73
N ARG A 42 2.30 11.68 5.75
CA ARG A 42 3.24 12.58 5.06
C ARG A 42 2.54 13.77 4.41
N TYR A 43 1.38 13.53 3.79
CA TYR A 43 0.63 14.57 3.07
C TYR A 43 -0.61 15.07 3.83
N LYS A 44 -0.65 14.86 5.15
CA LYS A 44 -1.77 15.29 6.00
C LYS A 44 -1.98 16.81 5.85
N GLY A 45 -3.19 17.20 5.49
CA GLY A 45 -3.58 18.61 5.31
C GLY A 45 -3.17 19.23 3.98
N ALA A 46 -2.34 18.55 3.16
CA ALA A 46 -1.95 19.02 1.84
C ALA A 46 -2.84 18.47 0.71
N ILE A 47 -3.40 17.27 0.91
CA ILE A 47 -4.27 16.61 -0.06
C ILE A 47 -5.68 16.52 0.51
N TYR A 48 -6.64 17.12 -0.18
CA TYR A 48 -8.04 17.20 0.30
C TYR A 48 -8.85 15.91 0.06
N ALA A 49 -8.48 15.09 -0.93
CA ALA A 49 -9.17 13.84 -1.27
C ALA A 49 -8.18 12.75 -1.71
N TRP A 50 -8.51 11.48 -1.46
CA TRP A 50 -7.70 10.31 -1.83
C TRP A 50 -8.54 9.22 -2.48
N ASP A 51 -8.03 8.63 -3.55
CA ASP A 51 -8.51 7.36 -4.07
C ASP A 51 -7.88 6.25 -3.21
N VAL A 52 -8.69 5.67 -2.32
CA VAL A 52 -8.18 4.72 -1.32
C VAL A 52 -7.92 3.35 -1.94
N VAL A 53 -8.80 2.88 -2.81
CA VAL A 53 -8.62 1.67 -3.61
C VAL A 53 -8.95 2.05 -5.04
N ASN A 54 -8.03 1.73 -5.94
CA ASN A 54 -8.25 1.85 -7.37
C ASN A 54 -8.09 0.46 -7.96
N GLU A 55 -9.19 -0.09 -8.46
CA GLU A 55 -9.28 -1.37 -9.17
C GLU A 55 -8.37 -2.46 -8.57
#